data_AF-A0A6N2EFT5-F1
#
_entry.id   AF-A0A6N2EFT5-F1
#
_cell.length_a   1.000
_cell.length_b   1.000
_cell.length_c   1.000
_cell.angle_alpha   90.00
_cell.angle_beta   90.00
_cell.angle_gamma   90.00
#
_symmetry.space_group_name_H-M   'P 1'
#
loop_
_entity.id
_entity.type
_entity.pdbx_description
1 polymer ?
#
loop_
_entity_poly.entity_id
_entity_poly.type
_entity_poly.pdbx_seq_one_letter_code
_entity_poly.pdbx_strand_id
1 'polypeptide(L)'
;MNTPAESATLTTQLYTDTDIDTDSDEVRNSKKILSRFLIRYTFALQEVSTRIDILKQEFQVIHEYSPIEHVKQRIKTPESIMQKVKRRGYDWSIPSIRENIRDIAGIRVSCSFISDIYRVAGMLVQQPDITVVEFKDYIEQPKLNGYQSLHLTVLMPVYMSDRVESVYVEIQLRTVAMDFWATLEHKIYYKYNKEVPQHLRDELHEVAVDIERLDQKMERIHKEVLAEKLGGSGDRRGL
;
A
#
# COMPACT_ATOMS: atom_id res chain seq x y z
N MET A 1 -35.60 61.03 48.16
CA MET A 1 -36.48 61.09 46.98
C MET A 1 -35.61 61.10 45.73
N ASN A 2 -35.91 60.18 44.80
CA ASN A 2 -35.62 60.15 43.35
C ASN A 2 -34.18 60.11 42.78
N THR A 3 -33.85 58.96 42.17
CA THR A 3 -33.25 58.81 40.82
C THR A 3 -34.22 59.32 39.71
N PRO A 4 -33.85 59.57 38.42
CA PRO A 4 -33.00 58.70 37.57
C PRO A 4 -32.19 59.31 36.37
N ALA A 5 -31.48 58.42 35.67
CA ALA A 5 -31.25 58.27 34.21
C ALA A 5 -30.18 59.07 33.41
N GLU A 6 -29.20 58.28 32.90
CA GLU A 6 -28.67 58.15 31.51
C GLU A 6 -28.30 59.36 30.63
N SER A 7 -27.05 59.38 30.11
CA SER A 7 -26.77 59.21 28.67
C SER A 7 -25.25 59.20 28.33
N ALA A 8 -24.85 58.16 27.58
CA ALA A 8 -23.68 57.99 26.69
C ALA A 8 -23.02 59.28 26.15
N THR A 9 -21.73 59.33 25.79
CA THR A 9 -21.22 58.77 24.52
C THR A 9 -19.70 59.02 24.33
N LEU A 10 -18.97 57.96 23.93
CA LEU A 10 -17.75 57.84 23.09
C LEU A 10 -16.53 58.77 23.29
N THR A 11 -15.36 58.15 23.49
CA THR A 11 -14.29 58.12 22.45
C THR A 11 -13.41 56.88 22.64
N THR A 12 -13.75 55.86 21.86
CA THR A 12 -12.91 54.94 21.09
C THR A 12 -11.52 54.58 21.62
N GLN A 13 -11.43 53.34 22.11
CA GLN A 13 -10.21 52.54 22.15
C GLN A 13 -9.73 52.26 20.71
N LEU A 14 -8.47 52.59 20.43
CA LEU A 14 -7.69 51.97 19.36
C LEU A 14 -7.26 50.58 19.86
N TYR A 15 -8.03 49.55 19.51
CA TYR A 15 -7.53 48.17 19.54
C TYR A 15 -7.15 47.78 18.11
N THR A 16 -5.95 47.25 18.01
CA THR A 16 -5.23 46.80 16.81
C THR A 16 -5.91 45.59 16.16
N ASP A 17 -6.43 45.77 14.94
CA ASP A 17 -6.82 44.70 14.01
C ASP A 17 -5.58 44.06 13.38
N THR A 18 -4.82 43.25 14.12
CA THR A 18 -3.66 42.53 13.53
C THR A 18 -3.44 41.09 13.98
N ASP A 19 -4.24 40.55 14.91
CA ASP A 19 -3.98 39.21 15.48
C ASP A 19 -5.03 38.13 15.13
N ILE A 20 -5.92 38.36 14.15
CA ILE A 20 -7.00 37.40 13.82
C ILE A 20 -6.79 36.68 12.47
N ASP A 21 -5.94 37.18 11.57
CA ASP A 21 -5.77 36.60 10.22
C ASP A 21 -4.55 35.65 10.10
N THR A 22 -3.53 35.86 10.94
CA THR A 22 -2.24 35.15 10.86
C THR A 22 -2.35 33.64 11.11
N ASP A 23 -3.23 33.22 12.03
CA ASP A 23 -3.47 31.79 12.35
C ASP A 23 -4.18 31.05 11.18
N SER A 24 -5.00 31.77 10.41
CA SER A 24 -5.71 31.22 9.25
C SER A 24 -4.76 30.90 8.09
N ASP A 25 -3.80 31.80 7.83
CA ASP A 25 -2.82 31.67 6.77
C ASP A 25 -1.74 30.63 7.08
N GLU A 26 -1.27 30.55 8.32
CA GLU A 26 -0.31 29.52 8.75
C GLU A 26 -0.90 28.11 8.65
N VAL A 27 -2.15 27.94 9.10
CA VAL A 27 -2.88 26.66 8.97
C VAL A 27 -3.11 26.31 7.50
N ARG A 28 -3.48 27.29 6.67
CA ARG A 28 -3.67 27.09 5.23
C ARG A 28 -2.37 26.69 4.53
N ASN A 29 -1.26 27.34 4.86
CA ASN A 29 0.05 27.04 4.31
C ASN A 29 0.51 25.63 4.70
N SER A 30 0.36 25.28 5.98
CA SER A 30 0.69 23.95 6.50
C SER A 30 -0.12 22.84 5.81
N LYS A 31 -1.42 23.05 5.62
CA LYS A 31 -2.28 22.14 4.84
C LYS A 31 -1.78 21.99 3.40
N LYS A 32 -1.44 23.09 2.73
CA LYS A 32 -0.93 23.07 1.35
C LYS A 32 0.38 22.29 1.25
N ILE A 33 1.31 22.49 2.19
CA ILE A 33 2.57 21.76 2.27
C ILE A 33 2.32 20.26 2.44
N LEU A 34 1.45 19.86 3.37
CA LEU A 34 1.10 18.46 3.61
C LEU A 34 0.40 17.82 2.42
N SER A 35 -0.56 18.51 1.80
CA SER A 35 -1.24 18.03 0.59
C SER A 35 -0.26 17.85 -0.56
N ARG A 36 0.63 18.81 -0.79
CA ARG A 36 1.70 18.70 -1.81
C ARG A 36 2.68 17.58 -1.48
N PHE A 37 2.91 17.30 -0.20
CA PHE A 37 3.72 16.17 0.23
C PHE A 37 3.04 14.83 -0.08
N LEU A 38 1.74 14.69 0.17
CA LEU A 38 1.03 13.43 -0.01
C LEU A 38 0.67 13.14 -1.47
N ILE A 39 0.35 14.17 -2.26
CA ILE A 39 -0.14 13.98 -3.63
C ILE A 39 0.87 13.27 -4.54
N ARG A 40 2.18 13.43 -4.31
CA ARG A 40 3.22 12.69 -5.07
C ARG A 40 3.10 11.17 -4.88
N TYR A 41 2.68 10.71 -3.70
CA TYR A 41 2.45 9.30 -3.43
C TYR A 41 1.18 8.80 -4.11
N THR A 42 0.16 9.66 -4.23
CA THR A 42 -1.02 9.36 -5.05
C THR A 42 -0.63 9.17 -6.51
N PHE A 43 0.19 10.06 -7.07
CA PHE A 43 0.65 9.96 -8.45
C PHE A 43 1.53 8.74 -8.67
N ALA A 44 2.47 8.45 -7.75
CA ALA A 44 3.25 7.22 -7.79
C ALA A 44 2.36 5.97 -7.81
N LEU A 45 1.30 5.92 -6.99
CA LEU A 45 0.36 4.80 -6.98
C LEU A 45 -0.42 4.67 -8.29
N GLN A 46 -0.88 5.78 -8.87
CA GLN A 46 -1.54 5.76 -10.18
C GLN A 46 -0.61 5.21 -11.25
N GLU A 47 0.63 5.69 -11.28
CA GLU A 47 1.67 5.27 -12.19
C GLU A 47 1.99 3.76 -12.09
N VAL A 48 2.18 3.23 -10.88
CA VAL A 48 2.41 1.79 -10.68
C VAL A 48 1.15 0.98 -11.01
N SER A 49 -0.04 1.48 -10.66
CA SER A 49 -1.29 0.79 -10.97
C SER A 49 -1.52 0.66 -12.47
N THR A 50 -1.29 1.74 -13.23
CA THR A 50 -1.40 1.68 -14.69
C THR A 50 -0.45 0.64 -15.29
N ARG A 51 0.79 0.55 -14.80
CA ARG A 51 1.74 -0.48 -15.24
C ARG A 51 1.22 -1.90 -14.94
N ILE A 52 0.66 -2.13 -13.74
CA ILE A 52 0.07 -3.43 -13.37
C ILE A 52 -1.18 -3.73 -14.20
N ASP A 53 -2.02 -2.74 -14.47
CA ASP A 53 -3.24 -2.89 -15.28
C ASP A 53 -2.90 -3.21 -16.74
N ILE A 54 -1.84 -2.60 -17.29
CA ILE A 54 -1.31 -2.94 -18.62
C ILE A 54 -0.87 -4.41 -18.65
N LEU A 55 -0.07 -4.86 -17.66
CA LEU A 55 0.33 -6.27 -17.56
C LEU A 55 -0.89 -7.18 -17.46
N LYS A 56 -1.88 -6.83 -16.65
CA LYS A 56 -3.13 -7.60 -16.53
C LYS A 56 -3.85 -7.73 -17.88
N GLN A 57 -4.00 -6.63 -18.61
CA GLN A 57 -4.71 -6.61 -19.90
C GLN A 57 -3.93 -7.35 -20.99
N GLU A 58 -2.62 -7.15 -21.07
CA GLU A 58 -1.75 -7.83 -22.04
C GLU A 58 -1.83 -9.35 -21.87
N PHE A 59 -1.81 -9.84 -20.63
CA PHE A 59 -1.95 -11.27 -20.35
C PHE A 59 -3.30 -11.83 -20.78
N GLN A 60 -4.40 -11.10 -20.60
CA GLN A 60 -5.72 -11.55 -21.06
C GLN A 60 -5.82 -11.69 -22.58
N VAL A 61 -5.01 -10.94 -23.32
CA VAL A 61 -4.99 -10.99 -24.79
C VAL A 61 -4.06 -12.09 -25.29
N ILE A 62 -2.86 -12.22 -24.70
CA ILE A 62 -1.82 -13.15 -25.16
C ILE A 62 -2.05 -14.56 -24.59
N HIS A 63 -2.65 -14.68 -23.41
CA HIS A 63 -2.84 -15.93 -22.70
C HIS A 63 -4.33 -16.16 -22.39
N GLU A 64 -4.73 -17.43 -22.26
CA GLU A 64 -6.10 -17.77 -21.84
C GLU A 64 -6.40 -17.42 -20.37
N TYR A 65 -5.42 -16.88 -19.63
CA TYR A 65 -5.57 -16.54 -18.21
C TYR A 65 -4.75 -15.29 -17.82
N SER A 66 -5.26 -14.55 -16.83
CA SER A 66 -4.55 -13.42 -16.21
C SER A 66 -3.92 -13.85 -14.89
N PRO A 67 -2.63 -13.56 -14.64
CA PRO A 67 -1.98 -13.84 -13.36
C PRO A 67 -2.45 -12.92 -12.25
N ILE A 68 -3.14 -11.81 -12.57
CA ILE A 68 -3.58 -10.78 -11.62
C ILE A 68 -5.11 -10.80 -11.51
N GLU A 69 -5.60 -11.01 -10.29
CA GLU A 69 -7.02 -11.01 -9.95
C GLU A 69 -7.49 -9.60 -9.58
N HIS A 70 -6.92 -9.05 -8.50
CA HIS A 70 -7.29 -7.73 -7.98
C HIS A 70 -6.09 -6.91 -7.52
N VAL A 71 -6.23 -5.60 -7.66
CA VAL A 71 -5.25 -4.60 -7.22
C VAL A 71 -5.92 -3.67 -6.22
N LYS A 72 -5.27 -3.43 -5.07
CA LYS A 72 -5.74 -2.48 -4.05
C LYS A 72 -4.65 -1.47 -3.77
N GLN A 73 -5.00 -0.20 -3.79
CA GLN A 73 -4.08 0.89 -3.47
C GLN A 73 -4.39 1.43 -2.07
N ARG A 74 -3.36 1.95 -1.40
CA ARG A 74 -3.48 2.59 -0.09
C ARG A 74 -2.42 3.68 0.05
N ILE A 75 -2.85 4.82 0.58
CA ILE A 75 -1.95 5.83 1.13
C ILE A 75 -2.01 5.78 2.65
N LYS A 76 -0.85 5.82 3.30
CA LYS A 76 -0.76 5.88 4.76
C LYS A 76 -1.29 7.24 5.25
N THR A 77 -2.17 7.22 6.27
CA THR A 77 -2.70 8.46 6.84
C THR A 77 -1.61 9.27 7.55
N PRO A 78 -1.72 10.60 7.66
CA PRO A 78 -0.76 11.43 8.39
C PRO A 78 -0.48 10.92 9.82
N GLU A 79 -1.53 10.51 10.53
CA GLU A 79 -1.43 9.99 11.90
C GLU A 79 -0.62 8.69 11.94
N SER A 80 -0.84 7.80 10.97
CA SER A 80 -0.09 6.56 10.82
C SER A 80 1.37 6.79 10.44
N ILE A 81 1.67 7.87 9.68
CA ILE A 81 3.03 8.30 9.38
C ILE A 81 3.70 8.81 10.67
N MET A 82 3.05 9.72 11.39
CA MET A 82 3.52 10.26 12.69
C MET A 82 3.86 9.16 13.69
N GLN A 83 2.95 8.21 13.88
CA GLN A 83 3.17 7.08 14.78
C GLN A 83 4.37 6.23 14.35
N LYS A 84 4.57 6.04 13.04
CA LYS A 84 5.70 5.27 12.52
C LYS A 84 7.02 6.01 12.70
N VAL A 85 7.05 7.32 12.47
CA VAL A 85 8.22 8.20 12.70
C VAL A 85 8.62 8.16 14.17
N LYS A 86 7.66 8.40 15.08
CA LYS A 86 7.90 8.35 16.53
C LYS A 86 8.41 6.99 16.99
N ARG A 87 7.78 5.89 16.52
CA ARG A 87 8.18 4.52 16.88
C ARG A 87 9.58 4.16 16.39
N ARG A 88 10.03 4.74 15.28
CA ARG A 88 11.36 4.49 14.69
C ARG A 88 12.42 5.49 15.16
N GLY A 89 12.04 6.52 15.92
CA GLY A 89 12.96 7.54 16.40
C GLY A 89 13.50 8.46 15.29
N TYR A 90 12.75 8.64 14.21
CA TYR A 90 13.15 9.56 13.13
C TYR A 90 12.71 11.00 13.43
N ASP A 91 13.40 11.96 12.82
CA ASP A 91 13.05 13.37 12.97
C ASP A 91 11.69 13.68 12.35
N TRP A 92 10.96 14.58 13.00
CA TRP A 92 9.68 15.10 12.51
C TRP A 92 9.90 16.20 11.46
N SER A 93 10.43 15.80 10.31
CA SER A 93 10.66 16.69 9.16
C SER A 93 10.29 16.01 7.85
N ILE A 94 9.78 16.77 6.89
CA ILE A 94 9.44 16.26 5.54
C ILE A 94 10.60 15.51 4.88
N PRO A 95 11.85 16.02 4.89
CA PRO A 95 13.00 15.31 4.34
C PRO A 95 13.25 13.97 5.03
N SER A 96 13.23 13.94 6.37
CA SER A 96 13.42 12.72 7.15
C SER A 96 12.35 11.67 6.85
N ILE A 97 11.08 12.09 6.78
CA ILE A 97 9.96 11.20 6.49
C ILE A 97 10.09 10.63 5.07
N ARG A 98 10.47 11.47 4.09
CA ARG A 98 10.63 11.07 2.69
C ARG A 98 11.68 9.97 2.53
N GLU A 99 12.81 10.11 3.22
CA GLU A 99 13.92 9.16 3.12
C GLU A 99 13.64 7.85 3.86
N ASN A 100 13.01 7.93 5.04
CA ASN A 100 12.97 6.81 5.98
C ASN A 100 11.64 6.04 6.01
N ILE A 101 10.53 6.62 5.54
CA ILE A 101 9.20 5.98 5.54
C ILE A 101 8.84 5.53 4.12
N ARG A 102 9.23 4.29 3.80
CA ARG A 102 9.12 3.72 2.44
C ARG A 102 7.75 3.13 2.08
N ASP A 103 6.83 3.00 3.04
CA ASP A 103 5.48 2.41 2.89
C ASP A 103 4.36 3.46 2.96
N ILE A 104 4.63 4.70 2.52
CA ILE A 104 3.59 5.75 2.45
C ILE A 104 2.61 5.44 1.32
N ALA A 105 3.14 5.11 0.14
CA ALA A 105 2.39 4.53 -0.97
C ALA A 105 2.50 3.01 -0.90
N GLY A 106 1.36 2.33 -0.77
CA GLY A 106 1.29 0.87 -0.80
C GLY A 106 0.31 0.38 -1.86
N ILE A 107 0.73 -0.59 -2.66
CA ILE A 107 -0.11 -1.31 -3.60
C ILE A 107 -0.08 -2.80 -3.25
N ARG A 108 -1.24 -3.44 -3.30
CA ARG A 108 -1.38 -4.88 -3.10
C ARG A 108 -1.90 -5.51 -4.38
N VAL A 109 -1.17 -6.49 -4.87
CA VAL A 109 -1.50 -7.27 -6.06
C VAL A 109 -1.83 -8.67 -5.61
N SER A 110 -3.05 -9.12 -5.88
CA SER A 110 -3.45 -10.50 -5.66
C SER A 110 -3.37 -11.26 -6.96
N CYS A 111 -2.61 -12.33 -6.93
CA CYS A 111 -2.39 -13.26 -8.02
C CYS A 111 -3.18 -14.55 -7.80
N SER A 112 -3.41 -15.29 -8.88
CA SER A 112 -4.14 -16.56 -8.85
C SER A 112 -3.27 -17.65 -8.22
N PHE A 113 -1.98 -17.69 -8.56
CA PHE A 113 -1.05 -18.73 -8.14
C PHE A 113 0.26 -18.16 -7.55
N ILE A 114 1.04 -19.01 -6.89
CA ILE A 114 2.33 -18.62 -6.30
C ILE A 114 3.33 -18.28 -7.41
N SER A 115 3.37 -19.07 -8.48
CA SER A 115 4.26 -18.80 -9.62
C SER A 115 3.95 -17.46 -10.30
N ASP A 116 2.68 -17.08 -10.38
CA ASP A 116 2.25 -15.80 -10.93
C ASP A 116 2.77 -14.60 -10.14
N ILE A 117 2.90 -14.73 -8.80
CA ILE A 117 3.50 -13.67 -7.96
C ILE A 117 4.92 -13.36 -8.44
N TYR A 118 5.75 -14.38 -8.61
CA TYR A 118 7.14 -14.21 -9.05
C TYR A 118 7.22 -13.72 -10.50
N ARG A 119 6.30 -14.18 -11.36
CA ARG A 119 6.21 -13.70 -12.75
C ARG A 119 5.89 -12.21 -12.80
N VAL A 120 4.86 -11.76 -12.10
CA VAL A 120 4.46 -10.35 -12.02
C VAL A 120 5.57 -9.50 -11.39
N ALA A 121 6.17 -9.98 -10.31
CA ALA A 121 7.34 -9.32 -9.70
C ALA A 121 8.47 -9.14 -10.71
N GLY A 122 8.86 -10.22 -11.42
CA GLY A 122 9.90 -10.20 -12.44
C GLY A 122 9.64 -9.17 -13.55
N MET A 123 8.41 -9.10 -14.05
CA MET A 123 8.03 -8.14 -15.09
C MET A 123 8.06 -6.69 -14.62
N LEU A 124 7.67 -6.42 -13.37
CA LEU A 124 7.72 -5.08 -12.79
C LEU A 124 9.17 -4.61 -12.58
N VAL A 125 10.04 -5.47 -12.05
CA VAL A 125 11.43 -5.08 -11.73
C VAL A 125 12.34 -4.96 -12.97
N GLN A 126 11.91 -5.49 -14.12
CA GLN A 126 12.62 -5.34 -15.39
C GLN A 126 12.33 -4.00 -16.09
N GLN A 127 11.37 -3.22 -15.60
CA GLN A 127 11.05 -1.91 -16.19
C GLN A 127 12.18 -0.91 -15.93
N PRO A 128 12.61 -0.14 -16.95
CA PRO A 128 13.86 0.63 -16.88
C PRO A 128 13.82 1.80 -15.89
N ASP A 129 12.64 2.28 -15.53
CA ASP A 129 12.41 3.41 -14.63
C ASP A 129 12.07 3.00 -13.19
N ILE A 130 12.09 1.71 -12.89
CA ILE A 130 11.84 1.14 -11.56
C ILE A 130 13.15 0.66 -10.95
N THR A 131 13.53 1.23 -9.81
CA THR A 131 14.68 0.73 -9.02
C THR A 131 14.18 -0.06 -7.81
N VAL A 132 14.59 -1.32 -7.68
CA VAL A 132 14.28 -2.13 -6.49
C VAL A 132 15.20 -1.72 -5.35
N VAL A 133 14.60 -1.28 -4.24
CA VAL A 133 15.31 -0.82 -3.03
C VAL A 133 15.33 -1.92 -1.97
N GLU A 134 14.23 -2.64 -1.81
CA GLU A 134 14.13 -3.78 -0.91
C GLU A 134 13.32 -4.91 -1.55
N PHE A 135 13.77 -6.15 -1.35
CA PHE A 135 13.09 -7.37 -1.72
C PHE A 135 12.98 -8.25 -0.48
N LYS A 136 11.77 -8.56 -0.03
CA LYS A 136 11.53 -9.42 1.15
C LYS A 136 10.54 -10.51 0.78
N ASP A 137 11.04 -11.74 0.76
CA ASP A 137 10.26 -12.90 0.40
C ASP A 137 9.73 -13.62 1.64
N TYR A 138 8.52 -13.25 2.06
CA TYR A 138 7.83 -13.97 3.14
C TYR A 138 7.04 -15.18 2.62
N ILE A 139 7.10 -15.49 1.32
CA ILE A 139 6.53 -16.74 0.79
C ILE A 139 7.55 -17.84 1.04
N GLU A 140 8.81 -17.62 0.65
CA GLU A 140 9.93 -18.54 0.93
C GLU A 140 10.29 -18.59 2.42
N GLN A 141 10.27 -17.44 3.11
CA GLN A 141 10.56 -17.35 4.55
C GLN A 141 9.40 -16.69 5.31
N PRO A 142 8.30 -17.43 5.57
CA PRO A 142 7.15 -16.92 6.31
C PRO A 142 7.55 -16.36 7.68
N LYS A 143 6.81 -15.35 8.14
CA LYS A 143 7.00 -14.86 9.52
C LYS A 143 6.53 -15.90 10.52
N LEU A 144 6.98 -15.76 11.77
CA LEU A 144 6.59 -16.63 12.88
C LEU A 144 5.07 -16.76 13.08
N ASN A 145 4.28 -15.73 12.76
CA ASN A 145 2.83 -15.78 12.84
C ASN A 145 2.15 -16.48 11.65
N GLY A 146 2.91 -17.01 10.67
CA GLY A 146 2.40 -17.60 9.44
C GLY A 146 2.17 -16.62 8.30
N TYR A 147 2.50 -15.33 8.47
CA TYR A 147 2.30 -14.34 7.42
C TYR A 147 3.17 -14.60 6.19
N GLN A 148 2.51 -14.66 5.03
CA GLN A 148 3.12 -14.83 3.70
C GLN A 148 2.74 -13.70 2.74
N SER A 149 3.73 -13.20 2.01
CA SER A 149 3.62 -12.19 0.94
C SER A 149 5.01 -11.92 0.37
N LEU A 150 5.11 -11.60 -0.92
CA LEU A 150 6.32 -11.02 -1.48
C LEU A 150 6.24 -9.49 -1.39
N HIS A 151 7.21 -8.84 -0.75
CA HIS A 151 7.27 -7.39 -0.62
C HIS A 151 8.41 -6.82 -1.46
N LEU A 152 8.08 -5.92 -2.37
CA LEU A 152 9.01 -5.12 -3.14
C LEU A 152 8.87 -3.67 -2.70
N THR A 153 9.95 -3.05 -2.26
CA THR A 153 10.00 -1.58 -2.15
C THR A 153 10.73 -1.06 -3.37
N VAL A 154 10.04 -0.27 -4.18
CA VAL A 154 10.62 0.33 -5.39
C VAL A 154 10.75 1.84 -5.25
N LEU A 155 11.73 2.41 -5.91
CA LEU A 155 11.90 3.84 -6.10
C LEU A 155 11.64 4.15 -7.58
N MET A 156 10.76 5.12 -7.84
CA MET A 156 10.41 5.54 -9.20
C MET A 156 10.33 7.06 -9.31
N PRO A 157 10.55 7.63 -10.51
CA PRO A 157 10.33 9.06 -10.74
C PRO A 157 8.83 9.37 -10.84
N VAL A 158 8.41 10.48 -10.23
CA VAL A 158 7.10 11.10 -10.40
C VAL A 158 7.29 12.50 -10.98
N TYR A 159 6.66 12.74 -12.12
CA TYR A 159 6.77 13.99 -12.86
C TYR A 159 5.74 15.00 -12.36
N MET A 160 6.19 15.97 -11.57
CA MET A 160 5.37 17.08 -11.08
C MET A 160 5.42 18.26 -12.07
N SER A 161 4.53 19.24 -11.89
CA SER A 161 4.46 20.43 -12.76
C SER A 161 5.75 21.25 -12.84
N ASP A 162 6.60 21.17 -11.81
CA ASP A 162 7.78 22.04 -11.63
C ASP A 162 9.09 21.27 -11.39
N ARG A 163 9.04 19.94 -11.22
CA ARG A 163 10.22 19.10 -10.94
C ARG A 163 9.89 17.62 -11.10
N VAL A 164 10.93 16.78 -11.04
CA VAL A 164 10.78 15.33 -10.89
C VAL A 164 11.12 14.96 -9.44
N GLU A 165 10.31 14.10 -8.81
CA GLU A 165 10.59 13.58 -7.47
C GLU A 165 10.71 12.05 -7.50
N SER A 166 11.73 11.51 -6.85
CA SER A 166 11.80 10.06 -6.62
C SER A 166 10.92 9.68 -5.43
N VAL A 167 10.03 8.71 -5.63
CA VAL A 167 9.02 8.29 -4.64
C VAL A 167 9.12 6.80 -4.39
N TYR A 168 9.17 6.42 -3.11
CA TYR A 168 9.09 5.02 -2.69
C TYR A 168 7.65 4.50 -2.78
N VAL A 169 7.48 3.32 -3.36
CA VAL A 169 6.21 2.56 -3.39
C VAL A 169 6.47 1.15 -2.89
N GLU A 170 5.68 0.70 -1.91
CA GLU A 170 5.69 -0.69 -1.45
C GLU A 170 4.66 -1.50 -2.24
N ILE A 171 5.11 -2.51 -2.98
CA ILE A 171 4.31 -3.46 -3.73
C ILE A 171 4.27 -4.77 -2.95
N GLN A 172 3.08 -5.18 -2.52
CA GLN A 172 2.85 -6.45 -1.84
C GLN A 172 2.14 -7.41 -2.79
N LEU A 173 2.83 -8.46 -3.22
CA LEU A 173 2.26 -9.51 -4.06
C LEU A 173 1.88 -10.73 -3.19
N ARG A 174 0.70 -11.28 -3.46
CA ARG A 174 0.07 -12.35 -2.66
C ARG A 174 -0.81 -13.23 -3.54
N THR A 175 -1.10 -14.44 -3.11
CA THR A 175 -2.26 -15.18 -3.63
C THR A 175 -3.56 -14.61 -3.05
N VAL A 176 -4.70 -15.01 -3.60
CA VAL A 176 -6.01 -14.69 -3.03
C VAL A 176 -6.13 -15.21 -1.59
N ALA A 177 -5.62 -16.42 -1.32
CA ALA A 177 -5.69 -17.02 0.01
C ALA A 177 -4.77 -16.30 1.03
N MET A 178 -3.56 -15.90 0.61
CA MET A 178 -2.67 -15.05 1.42
C MET A 178 -3.29 -13.67 1.73
N ASP A 179 -3.97 -13.01 0.77
CA ASP A 179 -4.66 -11.73 1.02
C ASP A 179 -5.81 -11.90 2.02
N PHE A 180 -6.57 -13.00 1.91
CA PHE A 180 -7.65 -13.35 2.83
C PHE A 180 -7.14 -13.49 4.26
N TRP A 181 -6.15 -14.37 4.49
CA TRP A 181 -5.60 -14.62 5.82
C TRP A 181 -5.04 -13.35 6.45
N ALA A 182 -4.17 -12.63 5.73
CA ALA A 182 -3.51 -11.46 6.26
C ALA A 182 -4.47 -10.29 6.51
N THR A 183 -5.59 -10.22 5.78
CA THR A 183 -6.63 -9.22 6.05
C THR A 183 -7.41 -9.55 7.33
N LEU A 184 -7.71 -10.83 7.57
CA LEU A 184 -8.39 -11.27 8.79
C LEU A 184 -7.49 -11.15 10.03
N GLU A 185 -6.26 -11.64 9.94
CA GLU A 185 -5.26 -11.54 11.01
C GLU A 185 -5.10 -10.07 11.44
N HIS A 186 -4.89 -9.16 10.48
CA HIS A 186 -4.72 -7.75 10.78
C HIS A 186 -5.96 -7.14 11.45
N LYS A 187 -7.17 -7.52 11.03
CA LYS A 187 -8.42 -7.04 11.65
C LYS A 187 -8.55 -7.53 13.09
N ILE A 188 -8.22 -8.79 13.36
CA ILE A 188 -8.22 -9.36 14.71
C ILE A 188 -7.21 -8.62 15.58
N TYR A 189 -5.95 -8.54 15.16
CA TYR A 189 -4.91 -7.85 15.94
C TYR A 189 -5.23 -6.38 16.22
N TYR A 190 -5.83 -5.67 15.26
CA TYR A 190 -6.21 -4.27 15.46
C TYR A 190 -7.38 -4.12 16.43
N LYS A 191 -8.43 -4.96 16.33
CA LYS A 191 -9.61 -4.90 17.21
C LYS A 191 -9.27 -5.24 18.67
N TYR A 192 -8.32 -6.15 18.88
CA TYR A 192 -7.89 -6.59 20.22
C TYR A 192 -6.67 -5.84 20.76
N ASN A 193 -6.37 -4.65 20.22
CA ASN A 193 -5.26 -3.80 20.68
C ASN A 193 -3.90 -4.53 20.80
N LYS A 194 -3.69 -5.57 19.98
CA LYS A 194 -2.53 -6.48 19.96
C LYS A 194 -2.38 -7.41 21.18
N GLU A 195 -3.42 -7.55 22.02
CA GLU A 195 -3.47 -8.49 23.15
C GLU A 195 -4.26 -9.75 22.80
N VAL A 196 -3.98 -10.35 21.64
CA VAL A 196 -4.64 -11.60 21.21
C VAL A 196 -4.13 -12.75 22.08
N PRO A 197 -4.98 -13.54 22.78
CA PRO A 197 -4.56 -14.70 23.56
C PRO A 197 -3.70 -15.72 22.76
N GLN A 198 -2.77 -16.42 23.43
CA GLN A 198 -1.83 -17.35 22.76
C GLN A 198 -2.55 -18.43 21.95
N HIS A 199 -3.58 -19.08 22.51
CA HIS A 199 -4.32 -20.13 21.78
C HIS A 199 -4.91 -19.64 20.46
N LEU A 200 -5.43 -18.40 20.40
CA LEU A 200 -5.93 -17.82 19.14
C LEU A 200 -4.80 -17.47 18.16
N ARG A 201 -3.60 -17.14 18.66
CA ARG A 201 -2.43 -16.93 17.80
C ARG A 201 -1.97 -18.25 17.19
N ASP A 202 -2.01 -19.32 17.97
CA ASP A 202 -1.67 -20.66 17.50
C ASP A 202 -2.69 -21.13 16.44
N GLU A 203 -3.99 -20.95 16.68
CA GLU A 203 -5.04 -21.22 15.69
C GLU A 203 -4.86 -20.40 14.41
N LEU A 204 -4.55 -19.10 14.52
CA LEU A 204 -4.28 -18.27 13.34
C LEU A 204 -3.07 -18.75 12.54
N HIS A 205 -2.03 -19.23 13.23
CA HIS A 205 -0.85 -19.81 12.60
C HIS A 205 -1.19 -21.12 11.88
N GLU A 206 -1.97 -22.01 12.51
CA GLU A 206 -2.45 -23.26 11.88
C GLU A 206 -3.24 -22.97 10.60
N VAL A 207 -4.15 -21.98 10.63
CA VAL A 207 -4.89 -21.56 9.43
C VAL A 207 -3.95 -21.03 8.34
N ALA A 208 -2.86 -20.37 8.71
CA ALA A 208 -1.86 -19.91 7.74
C ALA A 208 -1.18 -21.10 7.04
N VAL A 209 -0.81 -22.13 7.81
CA VAL A 209 -0.20 -23.37 7.28
C VAL A 209 -1.18 -24.11 6.35
N ASP A 210 -2.47 -24.15 6.69
CA ASP A 210 -3.47 -24.78 5.83
C ASP A 210 -3.70 -23.99 4.53
N ILE A 211 -3.62 -22.66 4.58
CA ILE A 211 -3.66 -21.81 3.39
C ILE A 211 -2.45 -22.04 2.49
N GLU A 212 -1.25 -22.16 3.06
CA GLU A 212 -0.05 -22.50 2.30
C GLU A 212 -0.22 -23.83 1.57
N ARG A 213 -0.69 -24.87 2.27
CA ARG A 213 -0.97 -26.19 1.68
C ARG A 213 -2.01 -26.13 0.57
N LEU A 214 -3.05 -25.32 0.75
CA LEU A 214 -4.09 -25.10 -0.24
C LEU A 214 -3.50 -24.47 -1.51
N ASP A 215 -2.73 -23.39 -1.36
CA ASP A 215 -2.10 -22.70 -2.50
C ASP A 215 -1.14 -23.63 -3.25
N GLN A 216 -0.30 -24.40 -2.54
CA GLN A 216 0.61 -25.38 -3.15
C GLN A 216 -0.15 -26.47 -3.92
N LYS A 217 -1.27 -26.95 -3.38
CA LYS A 217 -2.10 -27.95 -4.04
C LYS A 217 -2.76 -27.39 -5.30
N MET A 218 -3.29 -26.17 -5.23
CA MET A 218 -3.92 -25.49 -6.36
C MET A 218 -2.90 -25.19 -7.48
N GLU A 219 -1.69 -24.75 -7.12
CA GLU A 219 -0.57 -24.57 -8.04
C GLU A 219 -0.23 -25.87 -8.76
N ARG A 220 -0.16 -27.00 -8.05
CA ARG A 220 0.11 -28.31 -8.66
C ARG A 220 -0.98 -28.72 -9.65
N ILE A 221 -2.25 -28.62 -9.25
CA ILE A 221 -3.40 -28.91 -10.12
C ILE A 221 -3.36 -28.05 -11.38
N HIS A 222 -3.06 -26.76 -11.23
CA HIS A 222 -2.95 -25.85 -12.38
C HIS A 222 -1.87 -26.30 -13.37
N LYS A 223 -0.69 -26.68 -12.89
CA LYS A 223 0.41 -27.19 -13.72
C LYS A 223 0.03 -28.49 -14.45
N GLU A 224 -0.63 -29.41 -13.76
CA GLU A 224 -1.11 -30.67 -14.35
C GLU A 224 -2.13 -30.40 -15.47
N VAL A 225 -3.12 -29.53 -15.24
CA VAL A 225 -4.13 -29.17 -16.27
C VAL A 225 -3.48 -28.50 -17.49
N LEU A 226 -2.49 -27.64 -17.29
CA LEU A 226 -1.75 -27.03 -18.40
C LEU A 226 -0.95 -28.06 -19.21
N ALA A 227 -0.31 -29.02 -18.54
CA ALA A 227 0.44 -30.08 -19.20
C ALA A 227 -0.47 -30.97 -20.08
N GLU A 228 -1.66 -31.34 -19.57
CA GLU A 228 -2.65 -32.12 -20.32
C GLU A 228 -3.16 -31.37 -21.58
N LYS A 229 -3.46 -30.07 -21.46
CA LYS A 229 -3.85 -29.24 -22.64
C LYS A 229 -2.77 -29.20 -23.71
N LEU A 230 -1.50 -29.14 -23.32
CA LEU A 230 -0.36 -29.10 -24.25
C LEU A 230 -0.09 -30.49 -24.87
N GLY A 231 -0.24 -31.56 -24.09
CA GLY A 231 -0.10 -32.95 -24.56
C GLY A 231 -1.21 -33.41 -25.50
N GLY A 232 -2.46 -33.02 -25.26
CA GLY A 232 -3.62 -33.37 -26.10
C GLY A 232 -3.71 -32.62 -27.45
N SER A 233 -2.84 -31.65 -27.69
CA SER A 233 -2.80 -30.86 -28.94
C SER A 233 -1.89 -31.46 -30.02
N GLY A 234 -1.11 -32.50 -29.68
CA GLY A 234 -0.18 -33.19 -30.59
C GLY A 234 -0.79 -34.31 -31.44
N ASP A 235 -1.96 -34.85 -31.07
CA ASP A 235 -2.46 -36.13 -31.59
C ASP A 235 -3.66 -36.02 -32.57
N ARG A 236 -3.89 -34.81 -33.14
CA ARG A 236 -5.01 -34.54 -34.08
C ARG A 236 -4.55 -34.01 -35.45
N ARG A 237 -3.39 -34.46 -35.94
CA ARG A 237 -2.90 -34.21 -37.32
C ARG A 237 -2.42 -35.49 -38.01
N GLY A 238 -3.23 -36.56 -37.91
CA GLY A 238 -2.93 -37.84 -38.53
C GLY A 238 -4.21 -38.62 -38.87
N LEU A 239 -5.08 -38.04 -39.70
CA LEU A 239 -6.05 -38.75 -40.53
C LEU A 239 -6.17 -38.01 -41.87
#